data_AF-A0A6C0EXW3-F1
#
_entry.id   AF-A0A6C0EXW3-F1
#
_cell.length_a   1.000
_cell.length_b   1.000
_cell.length_c   1.000
_cell.angle_alpha   90.00
_cell.angle_beta   90.00
_cell.angle_gamma   90.00
#
_symmetry.space_group_name_H-M   'P 1'
#
loop_
_entity.id
_entity.type
_entity.pdbx_description
1 polymer ?
#
loop_
_entity_poly.entity_id
_entity_poly.type
_entity_poly.pdbx_seq_one_letter_code
_entity_poly.pdbx_strand_id
1 'polypeptide(L)'
;MEFEHFCSLGTLCHSSLLLKRNKLKKCSYPFDWIYSNGDNILHCIKNGFKIFLDETYYININDNKCGHSYYHEKMFNHHNPLKKEDYNYYVRCVERFKTLLKCNKRKLFVMMYVNMKQDDIKNINKNMIKFNKRFSKHTTNYILLVIYHITNKEKNHYFEYNDNIHILYLYSSSSDGLQFDNEDDNLYLDNIMLKYKFKDIPIELNIFQLIITQIKKQIIKIHYHYQTHFLSPIFQLMNIQRHEIQKS
;
A
#
# COMPACT_ATOMS: atom_id res chain seq x y z
N MET A 1 5.26 -8.26 -19.04
CA MET A 1 5.59 -9.41 -18.14
C MET A 1 4.49 -9.60 -17.11
N GLU A 2 3.90 -10.79 -17.01
CA GLU A 2 2.80 -11.10 -16.08
C GLU A 2 3.31 -11.35 -14.63
N PHE A 3 2.45 -11.20 -13.63
CA PHE A 3 2.77 -11.58 -12.24
C PHE A 3 2.60 -13.09 -12.04
N GLU A 4 3.60 -13.75 -11.43
CA GLU A 4 3.53 -15.20 -11.16
C GLU A 4 2.93 -15.52 -9.79
N HIS A 5 2.95 -14.56 -8.85
CA HIS A 5 2.44 -14.74 -7.49
C HIS A 5 1.66 -13.51 -7.02
N PHE A 6 0.54 -13.76 -6.36
CA PHE A 6 -0.34 -12.76 -5.77
C PHE A 6 -0.49 -13.05 -4.28
N CYS A 7 -0.28 -12.05 -3.44
CA CYS A 7 -0.32 -12.20 -1.99
C CYS A 7 -0.99 -10.98 -1.35
N SER A 8 -2.03 -11.19 -0.54
CA SER A 8 -2.51 -10.15 0.35
C SER A 8 -1.48 -9.95 1.46
N LEU A 9 -1.15 -8.69 1.78
CA LEU A 9 -0.35 -8.35 2.95
C LEU A 9 -1.18 -7.91 4.14
N GLY A 10 -2.52 -7.94 4.03
CA GLY A 10 -3.40 -7.82 5.18
C GLY A 10 -3.48 -6.42 5.79
N THR A 11 -4.73 -6.00 5.91
CA THR A 11 -5.27 -4.84 6.64
C THR A 11 -6.71 -5.16 7.01
N LEU A 12 -7.38 -5.90 6.13
CA LEU A 12 -8.71 -6.48 6.24
C LEU A 12 -8.87 -7.62 5.22
N CYS A 13 -10.01 -8.30 5.24
CA CYS A 13 -10.23 -9.55 4.49
C CYS A 13 -10.53 -9.34 3.00
N HIS A 14 -11.00 -8.15 2.60
CA HIS A 14 -11.39 -7.82 1.23
C HIS A 14 -10.28 -8.08 0.20
N SER A 15 -9.02 -7.69 0.47
CA SER A 15 -7.90 -7.96 -0.47
C SER A 15 -7.68 -9.46 -0.70
N SER A 16 -7.90 -10.29 0.33
CA SER A 16 -7.78 -11.74 0.22
C SER A 16 -8.93 -12.34 -0.60
N LEU A 17 -10.15 -11.82 -0.40
CA LEU A 17 -11.33 -12.23 -1.17
C LEU A 17 -11.20 -11.80 -2.64
N LEU A 18 -10.77 -10.57 -2.90
CA LEU A 18 -10.51 -10.02 -4.23
C LEU A 18 -9.59 -10.95 -5.03
N LEU A 19 -8.44 -11.33 -4.45
CA LEU A 19 -7.52 -12.24 -5.13
C LEU A 19 -8.10 -13.65 -5.29
N LYS A 20 -8.91 -14.13 -4.33
CA LYS A 20 -9.56 -15.45 -4.39
C LYS A 20 -10.62 -15.51 -5.49
N ARG A 21 -11.54 -14.55 -5.54
CA ARG A 21 -12.66 -14.53 -6.51
C ARG A 21 -12.18 -14.35 -7.94
N ASN A 22 -11.08 -13.62 -8.15
CA ASN A 22 -10.42 -13.50 -9.46
C ASN A 22 -9.47 -14.68 -9.80
N LYS A 23 -9.45 -15.75 -9.00
CA LYS A 23 -8.58 -16.95 -9.21
C LYS A 23 -7.09 -16.60 -9.34
N LEU A 24 -6.64 -15.55 -8.64
CA LEU A 24 -5.25 -15.09 -8.67
C LEU A 24 -4.37 -15.76 -7.59
N LYS A 25 -4.98 -16.30 -6.54
CA LYS A 25 -4.26 -16.99 -5.45
C LYS A 25 -3.94 -18.43 -5.84
N LYS A 26 -2.66 -18.79 -5.74
CA LYS A 26 -2.20 -20.19 -5.82
C LYS A 26 -2.33 -20.93 -4.48
N CYS A 27 -2.23 -20.20 -3.37
CA CYS A 27 -2.32 -20.72 -2.02
C CYS A 27 -2.65 -19.58 -1.03
N SER A 28 -2.88 -19.95 0.24
CA SER A 28 -2.98 -18.98 1.34
C SER A 28 -1.62 -18.67 1.97
N TYR A 29 -1.51 -17.44 2.48
CA TYR A 29 -0.39 -16.80 3.17
C TYR A 29 -0.86 -16.26 4.53
N PRO A 30 0.04 -15.92 5.47
CA PRO A 30 -0.33 -15.74 6.87
C PRO A 30 -1.14 -14.47 7.13
N PHE A 31 -1.11 -13.51 6.20
CA PHE A 31 -1.87 -12.26 6.27
C PHE A 31 -3.19 -12.31 5.51
N ASP A 32 -3.60 -13.50 5.06
CA ASP A 32 -4.93 -13.70 4.52
C ASP A 32 -5.94 -13.86 5.66
N TRP A 33 -7.11 -13.23 5.51
CA TRP A 33 -8.24 -13.38 6.46
C TRP A 33 -7.95 -12.92 7.89
N ILE A 34 -6.98 -12.02 8.08
CA ILE A 34 -6.62 -11.45 9.38
C ILE A 34 -6.53 -9.92 9.33
N TYR A 35 -6.57 -9.31 10.51
CA TYR A 35 -6.27 -7.88 10.66
C TYR A 35 -4.79 -7.69 11.00
N SER A 36 -4.08 -6.98 10.13
CA SER A 36 -2.66 -6.63 10.31
C SER A 36 -2.38 -5.20 9.86
N ASN A 37 -1.18 -4.72 10.12
CA ASN A 37 -0.69 -3.46 9.61
C ASN A 37 0.79 -3.60 9.19
N GLY A 38 1.35 -2.57 8.57
CA GLY A 38 2.74 -2.57 8.08
C GLY A 38 3.77 -2.94 9.15
N ASP A 39 3.62 -2.45 10.38
CA ASP A 39 4.57 -2.74 11.46
C ASP A 39 4.45 -4.18 11.97
N ASN A 40 3.23 -4.71 12.11
CA ASN A 40 2.99 -6.11 12.47
C ASN A 40 3.64 -7.05 11.46
N ILE A 41 3.46 -6.79 10.16
CA ILE A 41 4.03 -7.60 9.06
C ILE A 41 5.55 -7.59 9.13
N LEU A 42 6.16 -6.40 9.25
CA LEU A 42 7.62 -6.26 9.33
C LEU A 42 8.19 -6.94 10.58
N HIS A 43 7.48 -6.87 11.71
CA HIS A 43 7.88 -7.55 12.94
C HIS A 43 7.83 -9.07 12.78
N CYS A 44 6.74 -9.62 12.20
CA CYS A 44 6.63 -11.04 11.89
C CYS A 44 7.77 -11.52 10.98
N ILE A 45 8.11 -10.76 9.95
CA ILE A 45 9.23 -11.12 9.06
C ILE A 45 10.55 -11.08 9.81
N LYS A 46 10.80 -10.02 10.60
CA LYS A 46 12.05 -9.82 11.35
C LYS A 46 12.30 -10.92 12.38
N ASN A 47 11.26 -11.40 13.07
CA ASN A 47 11.38 -12.45 14.08
C ASN A 47 11.16 -13.86 13.53
N GLY A 48 11.01 -14.02 12.22
CA GLY A 48 10.79 -15.33 11.58
C GLY A 48 9.45 -15.96 11.92
N PHE A 49 8.44 -15.15 12.25
CA PHE A 49 7.09 -15.52 12.69
C PHE A 49 7.01 -16.20 14.04
N LYS A 50 8.07 -16.15 14.87
CA LYS A 50 8.08 -16.79 16.19
C LYS A 50 6.95 -16.28 17.09
N ILE A 51 6.82 -14.96 17.26
CA ILE A 51 5.76 -14.37 18.08
C ILE A 51 4.38 -14.60 17.47
N PHE A 52 4.26 -14.61 16.14
CA PHE A 52 2.98 -14.83 15.45
C PHE A 52 2.42 -16.25 15.65
N LEU A 53 3.29 -17.24 15.82
CA LEU A 53 2.92 -18.65 16.02
C LEU A 53 3.04 -19.08 17.49
N ASP A 54 3.25 -18.14 18.41
CA ASP A 54 3.39 -18.41 19.83
C ASP A 54 2.01 -18.34 20.51
N GLU A 55 1.53 -19.51 20.93
CA GLU A 55 0.21 -19.68 21.54
C GLU A 55 0.03 -18.85 22.82
N THR A 56 1.12 -18.47 23.50
CA THR A 56 1.05 -17.63 24.71
C THR A 56 0.52 -16.22 24.44
N TYR A 57 0.55 -15.76 23.19
CA TYR A 57 -0.01 -14.48 22.79
C TYR A 57 -1.45 -14.59 22.28
N TYR A 58 -2.02 -15.79 22.15
CA TYR A 58 -3.37 -15.96 21.63
C TYR A 58 -4.44 -15.59 22.67
N ILE A 59 -5.45 -14.85 22.22
CA ILE A 59 -6.59 -14.45 23.05
C ILE A 59 -7.80 -15.22 22.56
N ASN A 60 -8.37 -16.09 23.38
CA ASN A 60 -9.61 -16.77 23.03
C ASN A 60 -10.77 -15.76 22.98
N ILE A 61 -11.41 -15.62 21.82
CA ILE A 61 -12.62 -14.78 21.67
C ILE A 61 -13.85 -15.67 21.62
N ASN A 62 -13.85 -16.65 20.71
CA ASN A 62 -14.85 -17.70 20.60
C ASN A 62 -14.31 -18.84 19.73
N ASP A 63 -15.12 -19.87 19.49
CA ASP A 63 -14.71 -21.06 18.74
C ASP A 63 -14.11 -20.79 17.36
N ASN A 64 -14.50 -19.71 16.69
CA ASN A 64 -14.10 -19.43 15.31
C ASN A 64 -13.19 -18.19 15.18
N LYS A 65 -12.87 -17.51 16.29
CA LYS A 65 -12.09 -16.27 16.29
C LYS A 65 -11.09 -16.24 17.43
N CYS A 66 -9.96 -15.60 17.18
CA CYS A 66 -8.89 -15.43 18.15
C CYS A 66 -8.24 -14.06 18.00
N GLY A 67 -7.84 -13.48 19.13
CA GLY A 67 -6.98 -12.32 19.18
C GLY A 67 -5.51 -12.68 19.29
N HIS A 68 -4.67 -11.66 19.29
CA HIS A 68 -3.25 -11.76 19.51
C HIS A 68 -2.78 -10.57 20.36
N SER A 69 -2.42 -10.80 21.62
CA SER A 69 -2.13 -9.74 22.61
C SER A 69 -0.98 -8.82 22.20
N TYR A 70 -0.03 -9.31 21.41
CA TYR A 70 1.06 -8.47 20.87
C TYR A 70 0.66 -7.64 19.63
N TYR A 71 -0.27 -8.12 18.78
CA TYR A 71 -0.50 -7.53 17.45
C TYR A 71 -1.87 -6.87 17.29
N HIS A 72 -2.94 -7.56 17.68
CA HIS A 72 -4.31 -7.08 17.55
C HIS A 72 -5.27 -8.00 18.32
N GLU A 73 -6.13 -7.44 19.17
CA GLU A 73 -7.09 -8.19 20.00
C GLU A 73 -8.10 -9.03 19.21
N LYS A 74 -8.27 -8.75 17.91
CA LYS A 74 -9.17 -9.49 17.00
C LYS A 74 -8.46 -10.05 15.76
N MET A 75 -7.14 -10.26 15.83
CA MET A 75 -6.29 -10.56 14.67
C MET A 75 -6.86 -11.64 13.75
N PHE A 76 -7.25 -12.80 14.30
CA PHE A 76 -7.72 -13.96 13.56
C PHE A 76 -9.26 -13.97 13.53
N ASN A 77 -9.85 -13.37 12.51
CA ASN A 77 -11.31 -13.18 12.43
C ASN A 77 -12.07 -14.36 11.79
N HIS A 78 -11.37 -15.29 11.16
CA HIS A 78 -11.95 -16.42 10.42
C HIS A 78 -11.39 -17.80 10.82
N HIS A 79 -10.40 -17.84 11.72
CA HIS A 79 -9.78 -19.04 12.23
C HIS A 79 -9.46 -18.82 13.71
N ASN A 80 -9.45 -19.90 14.50
CA ASN A 80 -9.00 -19.88 15.87
C ASN A 80 -7.76 -20.78 16.03
N PRO A 81 -6.52 -20.24 16.00
CA PRO A 81 -5.30 -21.01 16.12
C PRO A 81 -5.07 -21.65 17.50
N LEU A 82 -5.97 -21.49 18.48
CA LEU A 82 -6.00 -22.37 19.66
C LEU A 82 -6.46 -23.79 19.28
N LYS A 83 -7.13 -23.95 18.14
CA LYS A 83 -7.44 -25.25 17.54
C LYS A 83 -6.26 -25.72 16.72
N LYS A 84 -5.83 -26.97 16.93
CA LYS A 84 -4.68 -27.58 16.24
C LYS A 84 -4.76 -27.49 14.71
N GLU A 85 -5.94 -27.63 14.13
CA GLU A 85 -6.14 -27.57 12.68
C GLU A 85 -5.86 -26.16 12.11
N ASP A 86 -6.37 -25.14 12.77
CA ASP A 86 -6.18 -23.73 12.42
C ASP A 86 -4.73 -23.28 12.72
N TYR A 87 -4.13 -23.75 13.81
CA TYR A 87 -2.71 -23.55 14.08
C TYR A 87 -1.85 -24.08 12.91
N ASN A 88 -2.10 -25.34 12.53
CA ASN A 88 -1.39 -25.98 11.43
C ASN A 88 -1.64 -25.28 10.10
N TYR A 89 -2.83 -24.68 9.90
CA TYR A 89 -3.09 -23.82 8.74
C TYR A 89 -2.15 -22.62 8.71
N TYR A 90 -1.97 -21.90 9.81
CA TYR A 90 -1.05 -20.76 9.88
C TYR A 90 0.41 -21.17 9.74
N VAL A 91 0.85 -22.29 10.33
CA VAL A 91 2.21 -22.83 10.12
C VAL A 91 2.48 -23.03 8.63
N ARG A 92 1.58 -23.69 7.90
CA ARG A 92 1.72 -23.88 6.43
C ARG A 92 1.75 -22.56 5.67
N CYS A 93 0.90 -21.61 6.05
CA CYS A 93 0.85 -20.29 5.43
C CYS A 93 2.17 -19.53 5.63
N VAL A 94 2.73 -19.56 6.84
CA VAL A 94 4.03 -18.96 7.18
C VAL A 94 5.15 -19.54 6.33
N GLU A 95 5.25 -20.87 6.21
CA GLU A 95 6.31 -21.49 5.41
C GLU A 95 6.20 -21.18 3.91
N ARG A 96 4.97 -21.13 3.38
CA ARG A 96 4.72 -20.68 2.00
C ARG A 96 5.13 -19.24 1.80
N PHE A 97 4.85 -18.36 2.75
CA PHE A 97 5.21 -16.95 2.67
C PHE A 97 6.73 -16.73 2.77
N LYS A 98 7.42 -17.43 3.67
CA LYS A 98 8.90 -17.43 3.72
C LYS A 98 9.50 -17.85 2.38
N THR A 99 8.94 -18.87 1.75
CA THR A 99 9.34 -19.32 0.40
C THR A 99 9.07 -18.24 -0.65
N LEU A 100 7.88 -17.63 -0.63
CA LEU A 100 7.51 -16.54 -1.54
C LEU A 100 8.48 -15.35 -1.44
N LEU A 101 8.85 -14.94 -0.22
CA LEU A 101 9.76 -13.81 -0.01
C LEU A 101 11.14 -14.03 -0.65
N LYS A 102 11.64 -15.26 -0.62
CA LYS A 102 12.93 -15.66 -1.22
C LYS A 102 12.86 -15.88 -2.74
N CYS A 103 11.67 -16.07 -3.29
CA CYS A 103 11.45 -16.33 -4.70
C CYS A 103 11.80 -15.10 -5.55
N ASN A 104 12.55 -15.27 -6.65
CA ASN A 104 12.91 -14.17 -7.56
C ASN A 104 11.86 -13.88 -8.65
N LYS A 105 10.79 -14.68 -8.75
CA LYS A 105 9.70 -14.49 -9.72
C LYS A 105 8.88 -13.24 -9.45
N ARG A 106 8.22 -12.67 -10.45
CA ARG A 106 7.49 -11.39 -10.29
C ARG A 106 6.28 -11.57 -9.35
N LYS A 107 6.21 -10.73 -8.32
CA LYS A 107 5.18 -10.79 -7.26
C LYS A 107 4.30 -9.54 -7.25
N LEU A 108 3.01 -9.72 -6.97
CA LEU A 108 2.09 -8.63 -6.60
C LEU A 108 1.67 -8.81 -5.15
N PHE A 109 2.09 -7.87 -4.30
CA PHE A 109 1.59 -7.75 -2.94
C PHE A 109 0.46 -6.74 -2.91
N VAL A 110 -0.66 -7.06 -2.26
CA VAL A 110 -1.84 -6.20 -2.21
C VAL A 110 -2.17 -5.80 -0.78
N MET A 111 -2.32 -4.51 -0.53
CA MET A 111 -2.87 -3.93 0.70
C MET A 111 -4.09 -3.10 0.36
N MET A 112 -5.15 -3.18 1.17
CA MET A 112 -6.41 -2.47 0.89
C MET A 112 -6.95 -1.80 2.14
N TYR A 113 -7.26 -0.52 2.03
CA TYR A 113 -7.90 0.26 3.08
C TYR A 113 -9.27 0.68 2.56
N VAL A 114 -10.32 0.48 3.35
CA VAL A 114 -11.71 0.73 2.92
C VAL A 114 -12.35 1.83 3.73
N ASN A 115 -13.34 2.49 3.13
CA ASN A 115 -14.15 3.55 3.75
C ASN A 115 -13.27 4.69 4.30
N MET A 116 -12.20 5.01 3.59
CA MET A 116 -11.24 6.03 4.00
C MET A 116 -11.81 7.43 3.84
N LYS A 117 -11.41 8.33 4.73
CA LYS A 117 -11.53 9.78 4.49
C LYS A 117 -10.32 10.28 3.72
N GLN A 118 -10.52 11.26 2.85
CA GLN A 118 -9.47 11.81 2.00
C GLN A 118 -8.25 12.30 2.81
N ASP A 119 -8.50 12.91 3.98
CA ASP A 119 -7.45 13.47 4.84
C ASP A 119 -6.52 12.40 5.45
N ASP A 120 -7.03 11.19 5.70
CA ASP A 120 -6.25 10.09 6.28
C ASP A 120 -5.18 9.56 5.31
N ILE A 121 -5.42 9.69 4.01
CA ILE A 121 -4.59 9.10 2.95
C ILE A 121 -3.18 9.69 2.96
N LYS A 122 -3.02 10.99 3.24
CA LYS A 122 -1.69 11.65 3.25
C LYS A 122 -0.74 11.00 4.25
N ASN A 123 -1.24 10.74 5.46
CA ASN A 123 -0.44 10.10 6.52
C ASN A 123 -0.14 8.64 6.19
N ILE A 124 -1.12 7.91 5.65
CA ILE A 124 -0.96 6.50 5.28
C ILE A 124 0.03 6.35 4.12
N ASN A 125 0.04 7.26 3.15
CA ASN A 125 1.04 7.29 2.07
C ASN A 125 2.47 7.41 2.60
N LYS A 126 2.72 8.30 3.56
CA LYS A 126 4.04 8.44 4.19
C LYS A 126 4.46 7.15 4.89
N ASN A 127 3.52 6.49 5.57
CA ASN A 127 3.77 5.21 6.23
C ASN A 127 3.98 4.07 5.23
N MET A 128 3.29 4.07 4.08
CA MET A 128 3.51 3.08 3.03
C MET A 128 4.88 3.17 2.38
N ILE A 129 5.38 4.37 2.13
CA ILE A 129 6.74 4.55 1.61
C ILE A 129 7.78 4.00 2.61
N LYS A 130 7.61 4.30 3.90
CA LYS A 130 8.48 3.76 4.97
C LYS A 130 8.39 2.23 5.07
N PHE A 131 7.17 1.69 5.01
CA PHE A 131 6.92 0.25 5.01
C PHE A 131 7.64 -0.41 3.84
N ASN A 132 7.41 0.07 2.61
CA ASN A 132 8.01 -0.49 1.40
C ASN A 132 9.54 -0.44 1.42
N LYS A 133 10.13 0.65 1.93
CA LYS A 133 11.59 0.75 2.11
C LYS A 133 12.16 -0.29 3.09
N ARG A 134 11.40 -0.68 4.10
CA ARG A 134 11.80 -1.75 5.04
C ARG A 134 11.52 -3.13 4.44
N PHE A 135 10.38 -3.30 3.79
CA PHE A 135 9.93 -4.54 3.18
C PHE A 135 10.82 -4.99 2.01
N SER A 136 11.33 -4.04 1.22
CA SER A 136 12.24 -4.32 0.10
C SER A 136 13.56 -4.98 0.51
N LYS A 137 13.91 -4.95 1.80
CA LYS A 137 15.07 -5.68 2.34
C LYS A 137 14.82 -7.19 2.50
N HIS A 138 13.57 -7.62 2.38
CA HIS A 138 13.15 -8.99 2.67
C HIS A 138 12.67 -9.74 1.43
N THR A 139 12.46 -9.06 0.30
CA THR A 139 12.05 -9.67 -0.96
C THR A 139 12.40 -8.79 -2.15
N THR A 140 12.48 -9.38 -3.33
CA THR A 140 12.87 -8.72 -4.59
C THR A 140 11.84 -8.96 -5.68
N ASN A 141 11.92 -8.24 -6.81
CA ASN A 141 11.04 -8.42 -7.97
C ASN A 141 9.55 -8.44 -7.62
N TYR A 142 9.06 -7.36 -7.03
CA TYR A 142 7.67 -7.22 -6.63
C TYR A 142 7.13 -5.82 -6.90
N ILE A 143 5.81 -5.75 -7.04
CA ILE A 143 5.04 -4.51 -6.90
C ILE A 143 4.19 -4.60 -5.64
N LEU A 144 4.13 -3.49 -4.89
CA LEU A 144 3.17 -3.28 -3.82
C LEU A 144 2.00 -2.47 -4.36
N LEU A 145 0.86 -3.12 -4.58
CA LEU A 145 -0.40 -2.48 -4.91
C LEU A 145 -1.11 -2.07 -3.61
N VAL A 146 -1.36 -0.78 -3.46
CA VAL A 146 -2.09 -0.21 -2.33
C VAL A 146 -3.42 0.31 -2.87
N ILE A 147 -4.53 -0.22 -2.37
CA ILE A 147 -5.88 0.19 -2.76
C ILE A 147 -6.44 1.08 -1.64
N TYR A 148 -6.66 2.35 -1.94
CA TYR A 148 -7.40 3.26 -1.08
C TYR A 148 -8.83 3.37 -1.59
N HIS A 149 -9.75 2.74 -0.88
CA HIS A 149 -11.17 2.85 -1.15
C HIS A 149 -11.79 3.98 -0.32
N ILE A 150 -12.45 4.91 -1.02
CA ILE A 150 -13.14 6.09 -0.49
C ILE A 150 -14.62 5.95 -0.86
N THR A 151 -15.51 6.04 0.12
CA THR A 151 -16.95 5.95 -0.13
C THR A 151 -17.43 7.14 -0.97
N ASN A 152 -18.12 6.88 -2.07
CA ASN A 152 -18.69 7.90 -2.95
C ASN A 152 -19.97 7.38 -3.63
N LYS A 153 -20.85 8.29 -4.05
CA LYS A 153 -22.05 7.96 -4.84
C LYS A 153 -21.70 7.57 -6.27
N GLU A 154 -20.67 8.20 -6.84
CA GLU A 154 -20.21 7.93 -8.21
C GLU A 154 -18.97 7.05 -8.21
N LYS A 155 -19.02 5.98 -9.01
CA LYS A 155 -17.90 5.04 -9.16
C LYS A 155 -16.81 5.61 -10.07
N ASN A 156 -15.58 5.64 -9.59
CA ASN A 156 -14.43 6.03 -10.39
C ASN A 156 -13.13 5.42 -9.81
N HIS A 157 -12.06 5.41 -10.60
CA HIS A 157 -10.74 5.08 -10.09
C HIS A 157 -9.64 5.81 -10.86
N TYR A 158 -8.49 5.98 -10.20
CA TYR A 158 -7.26 6.37 -10.87
C TYR A 158 -6.05 5.75 -10.18
N PHE A 159 -4.92 5.72 -10.89
CA PHE A 159 -3.66 5.20 -10.36
C PHE A 159 -2.63 6.31 -10.16
N GLU A 160 -1.88 6.21 -9.08
CA GLU A 160 -0.60 6.90 -8.89
C GLU A 160 0.53 5.87 -8.79
N TYR A 161 1.72 6.22 -9.26
CA TYR A 161 2.88 5.34 -9.30
C TYR A 161 4.06 5.99 -8.59
N ASN A 162 4.70 5.24 -7.71
CA ASN A 162 5.92 5.63 -7.01
C ASN A 162 6.87 4.43 -6.96
N ASP A 163 7.79 4.36 -7.93
CA ASP A 163 8.70 3.24 -8.16
C ASP A 163 7.97 1.89 -8.30
N ASN A 164 8.05 1.04 -7.27
CA ASN A 164 7.38 -0.25 -7.21
C ASN A 164 6.12 -0.24 -6.31
N ILE A 165 5.69 0.93 -5.85
CA ILE A 165 4.42 1.14 -5.15
C ILE A 165 3.41 1.69 -6.15
N HIS A 166 2.36 0.93 -6.40
CA HIS A 166 1.26 1.35 -7.26
C HIS A 166 0.05 1.60 -6.38
N ILE A 167 -0.55 2.77 -6.50
CA ILE A 167 -1.65 3.20 -5.64
C ILE A 167 -2.90 3.28 -6.50
N LEU A 168 -3.93 2.51 -6.15
CA LEU A 168 -5.26 2.59 -6.74
C LEU A 168 -6.16 3.39 -5.79
N TYR A 169 -6.60 4.56 -6.24
CA TYR A 169 -7.68 5.29 -5.59
C TYR A 169 -8.98 4.79 -6.19
N LEU A 170 -9.85 4.21 -5.36
CA LEU A 170 -11.12 3.61 -5.75
C LEU A 170 -12.25 4.34 -5.05
N TYR A 171 -13.22 4.81 -5.83
CA TYR A 171 -14.44 5.45 -5.34
C TYR A 171 -15.62 4.52 -5.65
N SER A 172 -16.37 4.12 -4.62
CA SER A 172 -17.49 3.18 -4.74
C SER A 172 -18.40 3.25 -3.50
N SER A 173 -19.42 2.39 -3.45
CA SER A 173 -20.20 2.15 -2.23
C SER A 173 -19.32 1.68 -1.06
N SER A 174 -19.85 1.82 0.16
CA SER A 174 -19.15 1.40 1.38
C SER A 174 -18.80 -0.10 1.34
N SER A 175 -17.81 -0.50 2.13
CA SER A 175 -17.39 -1.89 2.27
C SER A 175 -17.49 -2.37 3.71
N ASP A 176 -17.95 -3.58 3.92
CA ASP A 176 -18.01 -4.24 5.24
C ASP A 176 -16.65 -4.81 5.70
N GLY A 177 -15.63 -4.68 4.85
CA GLY A 177 -14.28 -5.21 5.08
C GLY A 177 -14.03 -6.57 4.42
N LEU A 178 -15.04 -7.13 3.78
CA LEU A 178 -14.99 -8.33 2.94
C LEU A 178 -15.37 -8.01 1.49
N GLN A 179 -16.39 -7.17 1.29
CA GLN A 179 -16.94 -6.79 -0.01
C GLN A 179 -17.55 -5.38 0.04
N PHE A 180 -17.89 -4.81 -1.13
CA PHE A 180 -18.70 -3.59 -1.21
C PHE A 180 -20.19 -3.89 -1.01
N ASP A 181 -20.94 -2.91 -0.52
CA ASP A 181 -22.39 -2.99 -0.32
C ASP A 181 -23.14 -3.21 -1.65
N ASN A 182 -22.63 -2.64 -2.74
CA ASN A 182 -23.12 -2.87 -4.09
C ASN A 182 -22.24 -3.91 -4.82
N GLU A 183 -22.85 -5.00 -5.28
CA GLU A 183 -22.14 -6.06 -6.01
C GLU A 183 -21.52 -5.58 -7.33
N ASP A 184 -22.12 -4.58 -7.99
CA ASP A 184 -21.54 -3.99 -9.20
C ASP A 184 -20.17 -3.33 -8.93
N ASP A 185 -19.93 -2.86 -7.70
CA ASP A 185 -18.65 -2.29 -7.31
C ASP A 185 -17.59 -3.38 -7.07
N ASN A 186 -18.01 -4.58 -6.64
CA ASN A 186 -17.13 -5.75 -6.56
C ASN A 186 -16.67 -6.14 -7.97
N LEU A 187 -17.60 -6.23 -8.92
CA LEU A 187 -17.32 -6.49 -10.33
C LEU A 187 -16.47 -5.39 -10.97
N TYR A 188 -16.68 -4.14 -10.59
CA TYR A 188 -15.87 -3.01 -11.05
C TYR A 188 -14.40 -3.17 -10.62
N LEU A 189 -14.14 -3.46 -9.34
CA LEU A 189 -12.79 -3.69 -8.85
C LEU A 189 -12.14 -4.94 -9.47
N ASP A 190 -12.92 -5.99 -9.71
CA ASP A 190 -12.44 -7.21 -10.40
C ASP A 190 -11.95 -6.90 -11.82
N ASN A 191 -12.73 -6.13 -12.58
CA ASN A 191 -12.35 -5.70 -13.91
C ASN A 191 -11.07 -4.84 -13.91
N ILE A 192 -10.89 -3.97 -12.91
CA ILE A 192 -9.66 -3.19 -12.73
C ILE A 192 -8.48 -4.14 -12.47
N MET A 193 -8.64 -5.11 -11.55
CA MET A 193 -7.58 -6.05 -11.18
C MET A 193 -7.16 -6.96 -12.33
N LEU A 194 -8.11 -7.48 -13.11
CA LEU A 194 -7.82 -8.31 -14.28
C LEU A 194 -7.09 -7.52 -15.35
N LYS A 195 -7.54 -6.30 -15.68
CA LYS A 195 -6.84 -5.41 -16.61
C LYS A 195 -5.43 -5.08 -16.11
N TYR A 196 -5.29 -4.79 -14.82
CA TYR A 196 -4.01 -4.46 -14.20
C TYR A 196 -3.01 -5.63 -14.26
N LYS A 197 -3.49 -6.87 -14.06
CA LYS A 197 -2.68 -8.08 -14.19
C LYS A 197 -2.07 -8.24 -15.59
N PHE A 198 -2.86 -7.96 -16.63
CA PHE A 198 -2.46 -8.13 -18.03
C PHE A 198 -1.83 -6.87 -18.63
N LYS A 199 -1.81 -5.75 -17.92
CA LYS A 199 -1.14 -4.54 -18.38
C LYS A 199 0.36 -4.79 -18.34
N ASP A 200 1.03 -4.69 -19.49
CA ASP A 200 2.45 -4.37 -19.51
C ASP A 200 2.58 -2.99 -18.89
N ILE A 201 2.91 -2.95 -17.60
CA ILE A 201 3.22 -1.69 -16.92
C ILE A 201 4.53 -1.21 -17.54
N PRO A 202 4.51 -0.16 -18.38
CA PRO A 202 5.72 0.27 -19.05
C PRO A 202 6.67 0.78 -17.97
N ILE A 203 7.88 0.22 -17.94
CA ILE A 203 9.00 0.75 -17.15
C ILE A 203 9.25 2.23 -17.51
N GLU A 204 8.82 2.64 -18.71
CA GLU A 204 8.86 4.02 -19.23
C GLU A 204 8.07 5.03 -18.39
N LEU A 205 7.00 4.64 -17.68
CA LEU A 205 6.28 5.57 -16.80
C LEU A 205 7.15 6.02 -15.62
N ASN A 206 8.04 5.17 -15.11
CA ASN A 206 8.99 5.58 -14.07
C ASN A 206 10.03 6.54 -14.63
N ILE A 207 10.48 6.36 -15.89
CA ILE A 207 11.40 7.30 -16.54
C ILE A 207 10.73 8.65 -16.75
N PHE A 208 9.49 8.67 -17.26
CA PHE A 208 8.74 9.90 -17.47
C PHE A 208 8.47 10.64 -16.17
N GLN A 209 8.08 9.92 -15.11
CA GLN A 209 7.87 10.50 -13.78
C GLN A 209 9.20 11.03 -13.19
N LEU A 210 10.31 10.30 -13.35
CA LEU A 210 11.64 10.75 -12.94
C LEU A 210 12.05 12.04 -13.68
N ILE A 211 11.83 12.07 -14.99
CA ILE A 211 12.10 13.23 -15.85
C ILE A 211 11.26 14.42 -15.41
N ILE A 212 9.94 14.24 -15.19
CA ILE A 212 9.06 15.31 -14.69
C ILE A 212 9.54 15.81 -13.31
N THR A 213 9.93 14.92 -12.40
CA THR A 213 10.46 15.30 -11.09
C THR A 213 11.78 16.06 -11.21
N GLN A 214 12.70 15.65 -12.11
CA GLN A 214 13.95 16.37 -12.35
C GLN A 214 13.72 17.74 -12.99
N ILE A 215 12.82 17.84 -13.97
CA ILE A 215 12.44 19.11 -14.60
C ILE A 215 11.84 20.07 -13.57
N LYS A 216 10.91 19.60 -12.72
CA LYS A 216 10.34 20.44 -11.64
C LYS A 216 11.43 20.97 -10.69
N LYS A 217 12.41 20.15 -10.32
CA LYS A 217 13.55 20.59 -9.48
C LYS A 217 14.41 21.63 -10.19
N GLN A 218 14.67 21.48 -11.49
CA GLN A 218 15.42 22.47 -12.26
C GLN A 218 14.66 23.80 -12.38
N ILE A 219 13.35 23.76 -12.65
CA ILE A 219 12.52 24.98 -12.74
C ILE A 219 12.53 25.74 -11.40
N ILE A 220 12.39 25.05 -10.27
CA ILE A 220 12.46 25.69 -8.94
C ILE A 220 13.84 26.35 -8.74
N LYS A 221 14.92 25.68 -9.14
CA LYS A 221 16.28 26.21 -9.02
C LYS A 221 16.49 27.46 -9.89
N ILE A 222 15.98 27.45 -11.12
CA ILE A 222 16.01 28.60 -12.04
C ILE A 222 15.19 29.76 -11.47
N HIS A 223 13.97 29.48 -10.99
CA HIS A 223 13.11 30.49 -10.40
C HIS A 223 13.75 31.16 -9.18
N TYR A 224 14.34 30.36 -8.29
CA TYR A 224 15.08 30.86 -7.15
C TYR A 224 16.27 31.73 -7.56
N HIS A 225 17.10 31.26 -8.50
CA HIS A 225 18.24 32.03 -9.02
C HIS A 225 17.82 33.35 -9.66
N TYR A 226 16.71 33.37 -10.41
CA TYR A 226 16.16 34.58 -11.02
C TYR A 226 15.66 35.59 -9.96
N GLN A 227 14.96 35.10 -8.94
CA GLN A 227 14.52 35.94 -7.83
C GLN A 227 15.71 36.55 -7.05
N THR A 228 16.73 35.75 -6.74
CA THR A 228 17.84 36.21 -5.89
C THR A 228 18.85 37.08 -6.61
N HIS A 229 19.16 36.79 -7.89
CA HIS A 229 20.25 37.46 -8.60
C HIS A 229 19.81 38.50 -9.63
N PHE A 230 18.54 38.51 -10.04
CA PHE A 230 18.05 39.46 -11.03
C PHE A 230 16.98 40.38 -10.46
N LEU A 231 15.92 39.84 -9.87
CA LEU A 231 14.82 40.68 -9.37
C LEU A 231 15.20 41.43 -8.08
N SER A 232 15.78 40.73 -7.08
CA SER A 232 16.13 41.37 -5.79
C SER A 232 17.11 42.55 -5.93
N PRO A 233 18.20 42.46 -6.73
CA PRO A 233 19.11 43.59 -6.91
C PRO A 233 18.48 44.77 -7.66
N ILE A 234 17.62 44.52 -8.65
CA ILE A 234 16.89 45.58 -9.37
C ILE A 234 15.95 46.32 -8.43
N PHE A 235 15.20 45.60 -7.58
CA PHE A 235 14.35 46.22 -6.57
C PHE A 235 15.15 47.05 -5.54
N GLN A 236 16.33 46.59 -5.14
CA GLN A 236 17.22 47.38 -4.27
C GLN A 236 17.71 48.66 -4.95
N LEU A 237 18.15 48.58 -6.22
CA LEU A 237 18.58 49.74 -7.01
C LEU A 237 17.45 50.75 -7.22
N MET A 238 16.22 50.30 -7.53
CA MET A 238 15.06 51.17 -7.68
C MET A 238 14.67 51.87 -6.37
N ASN A 239 14.82 51.18 -5.22
CA ASN A 239 14.57 51.79 -3.92
C ASN A 239 15.65 52.80 -3.51
N ILE A 240 16.92 52.55 -3.86
CA ILE A 240 18.02 53.53 -3.66
C ILE A 240 17.74 54.80 -4.48
N GLN A 241 17.40 54.67 -5.77
CA GLN A 241 17.07 55.82 -6.63
C GLN A 241 15.86 56.61 -6.12
N ARG A 242 14.81 55.94 -5.60
CA ARG A 242 13.66 56.63 -4.99
C ARG A 242 14.03 57.42 -3.75
N HIS A 243 14.97 56.93 -2.93
CA HIS A 243 15.43 57.66 -1.74
C HIS A 243 16.35 58.83 -2.05
N GLU A 244 17.10 58.80 -3.16
CA GLU A 244 17.91 59.94 -3.61
C GLU A 244 17.03 61.06 -4.18
N ILE A 245 15.97 60.73 -4.94
CA ILE A 245 15.03 61.72 -5.50
C ILE A 245 14.20 62.42 -4.40
N GLN A 246 13.96 61.78 -3.27
CA GLN A 246 13.23 62.40 -2.14
C GLN A 246 14.12 63.27 -1.23
N LYS A 247 15.43 63.31 -1.45
CA LYS A 247 16.39 64.11 -0.67
C LYS A 247 16.91 65.36 -1.41
N SER A 248 16.49 65.59 -2.65
CA SER A 248 16.73 66.81 -3.44
C SER A 248 15.51 67.72 -3.42
#